data_AF-A0A8T5XII8-F1
#
_entry.id   AF-A0A8T5XII8-F1
#
_cell.length_a   1.000
_cell.length_b   1.000
_cell.length_c   1.000
_cell.angle_alpha   90.00
_cell.angle_beta   90.00
_cell.angle_gamma   90.00
#
_symmetry.space_group_name_H-M   'P 1'
#
loop_
_entity.id
_entity.type
_entity.pdbx_description
1 polymer ?
#
loop_
_entity_poly.entity_id
_entity_poly.type
_entity_poly.pdbx_seq_one_letter_code
_entity_poly.pdbx_strand_id
1 'polypeptide(L)'
;MKKIQKYISISAIIITILLFVGVHAYNQLQIQTKTFTEKWGRGLEVGKATINNTPKMSFVDNKILTTTFAKGGKINYYLTTKDGKLLTKGISTPEGFNKNDVDNIELIDNKMYYSKENKLYLSSFNENKFTKPKIVLKGISDFRLNKVGNKNYIVTYNNKHIELYLLNNNKLKKEMTLENKWSLKDIRFKNINGEKYLFLVNETKDFDIEYYGCKIKNNKITQVELLNTSIMLGNYELGKFNIKEHNGNVNICQSVTKVDKGQIGTYFVLVITDTDLKVKVDKKIISARLEKVDRLGQEVYLTKEDSGVYILSSGINLANTYSSSPDIFKGLVNEDGSIGNITFLSNTLKYSKNLSILDSKAGKYLSWLDIKDGQYSLFINSENEEFIENSTKYYKKDYFRAIITAVSTPLFILPYIPFKGYRFIVYSLIAMLAAGYIMKKLDVRDDKKIFGIFAIIYLIISVIVFKDTFYVTKTFMLPGFLKGRYSPYLVAVLLNIIAGTLTYLVYKAKKNYHFIAYLAIFAMLHVYLSTLLYMPFMFKL
;
A
#
# COMPACT_ATOMS: atom_id res chain seq x y z
N MET A 1 -54.00 -5.08 -16.10
CA MET A 1 -52.83 -5.56 -16.88
C MET A 1 -51.73 -4.52 -17.12
N LYS A 2 -52.00 -3.32 -17.67
CA LYS A 2 -50.94 -2.32 -17.98
C LYS A 2 -50.10 -1.87 -16.78
N LYS A 3 -50.72 -1.67 -15.60
CA LYS A 3 -49.99 -1.35 -14.35
C LYS A 3 -49.02 -2.48 -13.95
N ILE A 4 -49.48 -3.73 -13.97
CA ILE A 4 -48.67 -4.93 -13.67
C ILE A 4 -47.47 -5.04 -14.62
N GLN A 5 -47.67 -4.85 -15.93
CA GLN A 5 -46.59 -4.88 -16.92
C GLN A 5 -45.56 -3.76 -16.75
N LYS A 6 -46.00 -2.57 -16.31
CA LYS A 6 -45.09 -1.47 -15.94
C LYS A 6 -44.22 -1.85 -14.74
N TYR A 7 -44.80 -2.45 -13.69
CA TYR A 7 -44.03 -2.93 -12.53
C TYR A 7 -43.02 -4.01 -12.94
N ILE A 8 -43.42 -4.99 -13.75
CA ILE A 8 -42.51 -6.03 -14.25
C ILE A 8 -41.30 -5.43 -14.99
N SER A 9 -41.52 -4.42 -15.84
CA SER A 9 -40.44 -3.78 -16.60
C SER A 9 -39.46 -3.03 -15.70
N ILE A 10 -39.98 -2.28 -14.73
CA ILE A 10 -39.16 -1.55 -13.74
C ILE A 10 -38.39 -2.54 -12.86
N SER A 11 -39.06 -3.58 -12.36
CA SER A 11 -38.43 -4.64 -11.55
C SER A 11 -37.32 -5.35 -12.32
N ALA A 12 -37.51 -5.67 -13.60
CA ALA A 12 -36.46 -6.30 -14.42
C ALA A 12 -35.22 -5.42 -14.57
N ILE A 13 -35.39 -4.11 -14.77
CA ILE A 13 -34.29 -3.14 -14.83
C ILE A 13 -33.57 -3.09 -13.47
N ILE A 14 -34.31 -2.98 -12.36
CA ILE A 14 -33.74 -2.92 -11.01
C ILE A 14 -32.97 -4.21 -10.69
N ILE A 15 -33.54 -5.39 -10.97
CA ILE A 15 -32.89 -6.69 -10.76
C ILE A 15 -31.61 -6.78 -11.58
N THR A 16 -31.62 -6.33 -12.84
CA THR A 16 -30.42 -6.30 -13.68
C THR A 16 -29.33 -5.45 -13.03
N ILE A 17 -29.66 -4.24 -12.58
CA ILE A 17 -28.72 -3.36 -11.87
C ILE A 17 -28.17 -4.05 -10.61
N LEU A 18 -29.04 -4.67 -9.81
CA LEU A 18 -28.64 -5.40 -8.60
C LEU A 18 -27.69 -6.57 -8.90
N LEU A 19 -27.85 -7.27 -10.03
CA LEU A 19 -26.92 -8.31 -10.46
C LEU A 19 -25.53 -7.74 -10.76
N PHE A 20 -25.45 -6.60 -11.45
CA PHE A 20 -24.16 -5.91 -11.67
C PHE A 20 -23.54 -5.44 -10.35
N VAL A 21 -24.34 -4.88 -9.44
CA VAL A 21 -23.88 -4.53 -8.08
C VAL A 21 -23.35 -5.77 -7.36
N GLY A 22 -24.01 -6.92 -7.48
CA GLY A 22 -23.54 -8.18 -6.90
C GLY A 22 -22.19 -8.63 -7.46
N VAL A 23 -22.01 -8.58 -8.78
CA VAL A 23 -20.73 -8.87 -9.45
C VAL A 23 -19.63 -7.91 -8.98
N HIS A 24 -19.93 -6.62 -8.88
CA HIS A 24 -18.99 -5.62 -8.39
C HIS A 24 -18.64 -5.82 -6.92
N ALA A 25 -19.62 -6.12 -6.07
CA ALA A 25 -19.39 -6.40 -4.66
C ALA A 25 -18.51 -7.65 -4.48
N TYR A 26 -18.76 -8.71 -5.25
CA TYR A 26 -17.92 -9.91 -5.24
C TYR A 26 -16.47 -9.58 -5.65
N ASN A 27 -16.28 -8.85 -6.74
CA ASN A 27 -14.94 -8.46 -7.18
C ASN A 27 -14.24 -7.56 -6.16
N GLN A 28 -14.94 -6.58 -5.58
CA GLN A 28 -14.41 -5.72 -4.53
C GLN A 28 -14.01 -6.52 -3.29
N LEU A 29 -14.79 -7.54 -2.91
CA LEU A 29 -14.43 -8.45 -1.84
C LEU A 29 -13.14 -9.22 -2.16
N GLN A 30 -13.02 -9.78 -3.36
CA GLN A 30 -11.80 -10.48 -3.80
C GLN A 30 -10.57 -9.56 -3.80
N ILE A 31 -10.72 -8.32 -4.26
CA ILE A 31 -9.64 -7.33 -4.26
C ILE A 31 -9.21 -7.03 -2.82
N GLN A 32 -10.16 -6.68 -1.96
CA GLN A 32 -9.87 -6.30 -0.57
C GLN A 32 -9.26 -7.43 0.27
N THR A 33 -9.47 -8.68 -0.14
CA THR A 33 -9.04 -9.87 0.59
C THR A 33 -7.89 -10.62 -0.04
N LYS A 34 -7.39 -10.15 -1.20
CA LYS A 34 -6.31 -10.79 -1.93
C LYS A 34 -5.05 -10.89 -1.08
N THR A 35 -4.58 -12.12 -0.89
CA THR A 35 -3.21 -12.42 -0.46
C THR A 35 -2.37 -12.71 -1.69
N PHE A 36 -1.11 -12.27 -1.68
CA PHE A 36 -0.18 -12.48 -2.80
C PHE A 36 0.77 -13.65 -2.58
N THR A 37 0.81 -14.16 -1.35
CA THR A 37 1.66 -15.26 -0.92
C THR A 37 0.94 -16.01 0.20
N GLU A 38 1.17 -17.31 0.28
CA GLU A 38 0.69 -18.16 1.39
C GLU A 38 1.54 -17.97 2.65
N LYS A 39 2.74 -17.37 2.53
CA LYS A 39 3.66 -17.15 3.65
C LYS A 39 3.28 -15.96 4.54
N TRP A 40 2.38 -15.09 4.09
CA TRP A 40 1.95 -13.91 4.83
C TRP A 40 0.43 -13.84 4.85
N GLY A 41 -0.11 -13.42 5.99
CA GLY A 41 -1.53 -13.20 6.15
C GLY A 41 -2.03 -11.99 5.37
N ARG A 42 -3.32 -11.69 5.54
CA ARG A 42 -3.91 -10.44 5.08
C ARG A 42 -3.68 -9.36 6.15
N GLY A 43 -3.44 -8.12 5.72
CA GLY A 43 -3.45 -6.97 6.61
C GLY A 43 -4.76 -6.83 7.40
N LEU A 44 -4.67 -6.78 8.73
CA LEU A 44 -5.79 -6.52 9.62
C LEU A 44 -5.73 -5.09 10.17
N GLU A 45 -6.78 -4.31 9.95
CA GLU A 45 -6.94 -2.99 10.58
C GLU A 45 -7.16 -3.18 12.09
N VAL A 46 -6.21 -2.72 12.90
CA VAL A 46 -6.22 -2.86 14.37
C VAL A 46 -6.33 -1.51 15.09
N GLY A 47 -6.10 -0.40 14.39
CA GLY A 47 -6.01 0.91 15.01
C GLY A 47 -6.01 2.07 14.04
N LYS A 48 -5.62 3.24 14.54
CA LYS A 48 -5.52 4.49 13.77
C LYS A 48 -4.34 5.33 14.25
N ALA A 49 -3.97 6.33 13.47
CA ALA A 49 -3.08 7.40 13.89
C ALA A 49 -3.55 8.72 13.25
N THR A 50 -3.17 9.84 13.83
CA THR A 50 -3.40 11.16 13.22
C THR A 50 -2.09 11.86 12.86
N ILE A 51 -0.97 11.45 13.47
CA ILE A 51 0.36 11.94 13.14
C ILE A 51 1.03 10.93 12.20
N ASN A 52 1.64 11.42 11.12
CA ASN A 52 2.40 10.63 10.17
C ASN A 52 3.74 10.20 10.81
N ASN A 53 3.75 9.07 11.51
CA ASN A 53 4.98 8.52 12.09
C ASN A 53 4.96 6.99 12.07
N THR A 54 6.15 6.38 12.09
CA THR A 54 6.32 4.92 12.09
C THR A 54 5.75 4.28 13.34
N PRO A 55 4.78 3.35 13.20
CA PRO A 55 4.29 2.57 14.33
C PRO A 55 5.44 1.82 14.99
N LYS A 56 5.45 1.78 16.33
CA LYS A 56 6.44 1.00 17.08
C LYS A 56 5.78 -0.27 17.58
N MET A 57 6.42 -1.41 17.32
CA MET A 57 5.91 -2.72 17.70
C MET A 57 6.87 -3.39 18.66
N SER A 58 6.31 -4.12 19.62
CA SER A 58 7.08 -4.94 20.54
C SER A 58 6.24 -6.12 21.04
N PHE A 59 6.92 -7.17 21.51
CA PHE A 59 6.29 -8.37 22.05
C PHE A 59 6.24 -8.26 23.59
N VAL A 60 5.06 -8.37 24.19
CA VAL A 60 4.80 -8.24 25.63
C VAL A 60 3.84 -9.34 26.07
N ASP A 61 4.27 -10.23 26.96
CA ASP A 61 3.42 -11.27 27.56
C ASP A 61 2.57 -12.06 26.53
N ASN A 62 3.23 -12.56 25.47
CA ASN A 62 2.60 -13.26 24.34
C ASN A 62 1.62 -12.42 23.49
N LYS A 63 1.68 -11.10 23.61
CA LYS A 63 0.89 -10.13 22.83
C LYS A 63 1.83 -9.20 22.07
N ILE A 64 1.30 -8.56 21.04
CA ILE A 64 1.98 -7.53 20.27
C ILE A 64 1.43 -6.18 20.72
N LEU A 65 2.28 -5.39 21.35
CA LEU A 65 2.04 -3.98 21.66
C LEU A 65 2.45 -3.15 20.45
N THR A 66 1.49 -2.49 19.82
CA THR A 66 1.73 -1.52 18.77
C THR A 66 1.36 -0.13 19.25
N THR A 67 2.24 0.84 19.06
CA THR A 67 2.00 2.25 19.38
C THR A 67 2.00 3.12 18.14
N THR A 68 1.08 4.09 18.12
CA THR A 68 1.01 5.18 17.14
C THR A 68 0.73 6.49 17.88
N PHE A 69 0.51 7.58 17.15
CA PHE A 69 0.33 8.89 17.77
C PHE A 69 -0.95 9.60 17.33
N ALA A 70 -1.65 10.14 18.32
CA ALA A 70 -2.89 10.89 18.19
C ALA A 70 -2.64 12.41 18.15
N LYS A 71 -3.72 13.17 17.94
CA LYS A 71 -3.68 14.63 17.88
C LYS A 71 -3.20 15.18 19.21
N GLY A 72 -2.34 16.20 19.16
CA GLY A 72 -1.67 16.73 20.35
C GLY A 72 -0.52 15.85 20.85
N GLY A 73 -0.02 14.92 20.03
CA GLY A 73 1.18 14.13 20.31
C GLY A 73 1.05 13.05 21.37
N LYS A 74 -0.19 12.65 21.71
CA LYS A 74 -0.49 11.57 22.66
C LYS A 74 -0.21 10.20 22.04
N ILE A 75 -0.03 9.18 22.87
CA ILE A 75 0.28 7.81 22.43
C ILE A 75 -1.01 7.02 22.29
N ASN A 76 -1.30 6.50 21.11
CA ASN A 76 -2.26 5.40 20.98
C ASN A 76 -1.53 4.08 21.22
N TYR A 77 -2.14 3.17 21.96
CA TYR A 77 -1.65 1.80 22.09
C TYR A 77 -2.72 0.80 21.63
N TYR A 78 -2.24 -0.32 21.09
CA TYR A 78 -3.04 -1.44 20.62
C TYR A 78 -2.36 -2.72 21.09
N LEU A 79 -3.07 -3.54 21.88
CA LEU A 79 -2.63 -4.88 22.23
C LEU A 79 -3.36 -5.88 21.36
N THR A 80 -2.61 -6.66 20.60
CA THR A 80 -3.12 -7.72 19.74
C THR A 80 -2.51 -9.05 20.16
N THR A 81 -3.26 -10.13 20.05
CA THR A 81 -2.72 -11.49 20.19
C THR A 81 -1.87 -11.87 18.98
N LYS A 82 -1.08 -12.94 19.10
CA LYS A 82 -0.23 -13.46 18.02
C LYS A 82 -0.99 -13.81 16.72
N ASP A 83 -2.28 -14.17 16.83
CA ASP A 83 -3.21 -14.47 15.73
C ASP A 83 -3.93 -13.23 15.18
N GLY A 84 -3.60 -12.02 15.66
CA GLY A 84 -4.10 -10.75 15.13
C GLY A 84 -5.41 -10.24 15.73
N LYS A 85 -5.97 -10.90 16.74
CA LYS A 85 -7.17 -10.40 17.44
C LYS A 85 -6.83 -9.20 18.32
N LEU A 86 -7.53 -8.09 18.15
CA LEU A 86 -7.41 -6.91 19.01
C LEU A 86 -8.03 -7.20 20.38
N LEU A 87 -7.22 -7.12 21.44
CA LEU A 87 -7.64 -7.32 22.83
C LEU A 87 -8.08 -6.01 23.46
N THR A 88 -7.23 -4.98 23.37
CA THR A 88 -7.50 -3.67 23.95
C THR A 88 -6.80 -2.58 23.15
N LYS A 89 -7.36 -1.37 23.25
CA LYS A 89 -6.81 -0.15 22.67
C LYS A 89 -7.12 1.02 23.57
N GLY A 90 -6.27 2.03 23.54
CA GLY A 90 -6.52 3.26 24.26
C GLY A 90 -5.51 4.35 23.96
N ILE A 91 -5.63 5.45 24.69
CA ILE A 91 -4.73 6.59 24.61
C ILE A 91 -4.00 6.70 25.94
N SER A 92 -2.67 6.81 25.88
CA SER A 92 -1.83 7.11 27.02
C SER A 92 -1.19 8.48 26.84
N THR A 93 -1.16 9.27 27.91
CA THR A 93 -0.53 10.59 27.95
C THR A 93 0.42 10.64 29.15
N PRO A 94 1.63 10.05 29.03
CA PRO A 94 2.64 10.16 30.08
C PRO A 94 2.94 11.64 30.36
N GLU A 95 3.13 11.98 31.63
CA GLU A 95 3.46 13.33 32.06
C GLU A 95 4.70 13.85 31.30
N GLY A 96 4.57 15.02 30.67
CA GLY A 96 5.64 15.67 29.90
C GLY A 96 5.95 15.06 28.52
N PHE A 97 5.24 13.99 28.11
CA PHE A 97 5.39 13.40 26.77
C PHE A 97 4.49 14.08 25.73
N ASN A 98 5.10 14.48 24.62
CA ASN A 98 4.40 14.90 23.41
C ASN A 98 5.26 14.48 22.20
N LYS A 99 4.70 13.69 21.29
CA LYS A 99 5.42 13.20 20.09
C LYS A 99 6.01 14.32 19.23
N ASN A 100 5.40 15.52 19.23
CA ASN A 100 5.89 16.65 18.44
C ASN A 100 7.21 17.22 18.98
N ASP A 101 7.53 16.96 20.25
CA ASP A 101 8.77 17.42 20.91
C ASP A 101 9.82 16.30 21.02
N VAL A 102 9.58 15.16 20.36
CA VAL A 102 10.37 13.94 20.51
C VAL A 102 10.93 13.53 19.16
N ASP A 103 12.24 13.47 19.07
CA ASP A 103 12.97 13.16 17.84
C ASP A 103 12.90 11.66 17.53
N ASN A 104 13.37 10.83 18.45
CA ASN A 104 13.37 9.37 18.27
C ASN A 104 12.63 8.62 19.38
N ILE A 105 12.00 7.52 18.99
CA ILE A 105 11.26 6.60 19.87
C ILE A 105 11.59 5.18 19.48
N GLU A 106 11.93 4.35 20.47
CA GLU A 106 12.11 2.91 20.31
C GLU A 106 11.28 2.18 21.37
N LEU A 107 10.67 1.07 20.98
CA LEU A 107 9.87 0.22 21.86
C LEU A 107 10.56 -1.14 21.95
N ILE A 108 10.80 -1.59 23.18
CA ILE A 108 11.35 -2.92 23.46
C ILE A 108 10.67 -3.51 24.68
N ASP A 109 10.21 -4.75 24.55
CA ASP A 109 9.28 -5.39 25.47
C ASP A 109 8.15 -4.40 25.81
N ASN A 110 7.89 -4.15 27.09
CA ASN A 110 6.90 -3.18 27.55
C ASN A 110 7.50 -1.78 27.79
N LYS A 111 8.66 -1.43 27.23
CA LYS A 111 9.39 -0.19 27.54
C LYS A 111 9.54 0.69 26.32
N MET A 112 9.17 1.95 26.48
CA MET A 112 9.38 2.98 25.49
C MET A 112 10.56 3.86 25.91
N TYR A 113 11.56 3.91 25.06
CA TYR A 113 12.69 4.82 25.14
C TYR A 113 12.46 5.97 24.16
N TYR A 114 12.74 7.20 24.59
CA TYR A 114 12.64 8.35 23.70
C TYR A 114 13.59 9.49 24.11
N SER A 115 14.04 10.25 23.11
CA SER A 115 14.91 11.43 23.28
C SER A 115 14.06 12.71 23.29
N LYS A 116 14.28 13.57 24.29
CA LYS A 116 13.69 14.91 24.38
C LYS A 116 14.62 15.81 25.19
N GLU A 117 14.81 17.06 24.76
CA GLU A 117 15.58 18.08 25.51
C GLU A 117 16.95 17.58 26.00
N ASN A 118 17.71 16.96 25.10
CA ASN A 118 19.02 16.36 25.35
C ASN A 118 19.06 15.25 26.44
N LYS A 119 17.95 14.56 26.68
CA LYS A 119 17.84 13.49 27.69
C LYS A 119 17.20 12.25 27.07
N LEU A 120 17.61 11.09 27.56
CA LEU A 120 16.95 9.81 27.28
C LEU A 120 15.95 9.53 28.39
N TYR A 121 14.70 9.32 28.02
CA TYR A 121 13.62 8.94 28.91
C TYR A 121 13.24 7.47 28.73
N LEU A 122 12.76 6.88 29.81
CA LEU A 122 12.18 5.54 29.86
C LEU A 122 10.78 5.62 30.47
N SER A 123 9.79 5.08 29.77
CA SER A 123 8.45 4.83 30.31
C SER A 123 8.08 3.36 30.11
N SER A 124 7.47 2.73 31.12
CA SER A 124 7.04 1.33 31.05
C SER A 124 5.54 1.25 30.81
N PHE A 125 5.09 0.27 30.05
CA PHE A 125 3.70 -0.02 29.81
C PHE A 125 3.22 -1.05 30.84
N ASN A 126 2.26 -0.64 31.67
CA ASN A 126 1.58 -1.49 32.66
C ASN A 126 0.11 -1.08 32.75
N GLU A 127 -0.79 -2.03 33.02
CA GLU A 127 -2.23 -1.78 33.19
C GLU A 127 -2.85 -0.92 32.07
N ASN A 128 -2.45 -1.19 30.82
CA ASN A 128 -2.93 -0.46 29.64
C ASN A 128 -2.59 1.04 29.64
N LYS A 129 -1.47 1.45 30.25
CA LYS A 129 -0.95 2.83 30.17
C LYS A 129 0.57 2.84 30.28
N PHE A 130 1.18 3.87 29.71
CA PHE A 130 2.58 4.19 29.94
C PHE A 130 2.74 4.95 31.26
N THR A 131 3.71 4.54 32.09
CA THR A 131 3.99 5.12 33.40
C THR A 131 4.64 6.50 33.29
N LYS A 132 4.73 7.21 34.43
CA LYS A 132 5.52 8.44 34.53
C LYS A 132 6.95 8.19 34.00
N PRO A 133 7.45 9.01 33.07
CA PRO A 133 8.77 8.83 32.49
C PRO A 133 9.89 9.06 33.52
N LYS A 134 10.95 8.27 33.43
CA LYS A 134 12.19 8.44 34.20
C LYS A 134 13.33 8.81 33.26
N ILE A 135 14.15 9.79 33.63
CA ILE A 135 15.39 10.11 32.92
C ILE A 135 16.42 9.00 33.19
N VAL A 136 16.95 8.39 32.14
CA VAL A 136 17.98 7.35 32.23
C VAL A 136 19.36 7.84 31.79
N LEU A 137 19.44 8.84 30.90
CA LEU A 137 20.68 9.51 30.50
C LEU A 137 20.43 11.00 30.26
N LYS A 138 21.47 11.83 30.44
CA LYS A 138 21.47 13.28 30.19
C LYS A 138 22.59 13.64 29.22
N GLY A 139 22.46 14.77 28.53
CA GLY A 139 23.49 15.29 27.64
C GLY A 139 23.65 14.49 26.35
N ILE A 140 22.59 13.82 25.88
CA ILE A 140 22.58 13.11 24.59
C ILE A 140 21.86 13.96 23.55
N SER A 141 22.29 13.95 22.30
CA SER A 141 21.52 14.55 21.21
C SER A 141 20.44 13.58 20.72
N ASP A 142 20.82 12.33 20.44
CA ASP A 142 19.88 11.28 20.06
C ASP A 142 20.41 9.88 20.43
N PHE A 143 19.61 8.84 20.16
CA PHE A 143 19.93 7.45 20.44
C PHE A 143 19.39 6.48 19.39
N ARG A 144 19.94 5.26 19.35
CA ARG A 144 19.43 4.13 18.57
C ARG A 144 19.52 2.82 19.34
N LEU A 145 18.44 2.03 19.26
CA LEU A 145 18.39 0.67 19.77
C LEU A 145 18.94 -0.30 18.71
N ASN A 146 19.85 -1.18 19.12
CA ASN A 146 20.50 -2.16 18.27
C ASN A 146 20.44 -3.54 18.93
N LYS A 147 19.79 -4.51 18.27
CA LYS A 147 19.78 -5.91 18.72
C LYS A 147 20.97 -6.65 18.12
N VAL A 148 21.80 -7.23 18.98
CA VAL A 148 22.99 -8.01 18.62
C VAL A 148 22.89 -9.37 19.31
N GLY A 149 22.54 -10.40 18.55
CA GLY A 149 22.11 -11.68 19.10
C GLY A 149 20.90 -11.51 20.04
N ASN A 150 21.01 -12.02 21.26
CA ASN A 150 19.99 -11.89 22.31
C ASN A 150 20.17 -10.65 23.21
N LYS A 151 21.16 -9.80 22.92
CA LYS A 151 21.45 -8.60 23.72
C LYS A 151 20.98 -7.35 23.00
N ASN A 152 20.53 -6.38 23.79
CA ASN A 152 20.10 -5.08 23.31
C ASN A 152 21.13 -4.03 23.71
N TYR A 153 21.56 -3.24 22.73
CA TYR A 153 22.49 -2.15 22.91
C TYR A 153 21.82 -0.83 22.58
N ILE A 154 22.06 0.18 23.40
CA ILE A 154 21.69 1.56 23.08
C ILE A 154 22.97 2.30 22.73
N VAL A 155 23.00 2.84 21.51
CA VAL A 155 24.03 3.80 21.12
C VAL A 155 23.45 5.19 21.30
N THR A 156 24.14 6.06 22.00
CA THR A 156 23.80 7.48 22.11
C THR A 156 24.94 8.32 21.57
N TYR A 157 24.63 9.53 21.13
CA TYR A 157 25.65 10.46 20.68
C TYR A 157 25.27 11.89 21.04
N ASN A 158 26.29 12.74 21.16
CA ASN A 158 26.18 14.19 21.21
C ASN A 158 27.33 14.81 20.40
N ASN A 159 27.47 16.14 20.43
CA ASN A 159 28.51 16.85 19.68
C ASN A 159 29.96 16.50 20.08
N LYS A 160 30.19 15.77 21.17
CA LYS A 160 31.52 15.43 21.70
C LYS A 160 31.79 13.93 21.78
N HIS A 161 30.77 13.12 22.04
CA HIS A 161 30.94 11.70 22.36
C HIS A 161 29.90 10.81 21.70
N ILE A 162 30.33 9.61 21.33
CA ILE A 162 29.48 8.46 21.00
C ILE A 162 29.63 7.46 22.14
N GLU A 163 28.52 7.00 22.70
CA GLU A 163 28.52 6.08 23.84
C GLU A 163 27.68 4.85 23.56
N LEU A 164 28.21 3.68 23.93
CA LEU A 164 27.53 2.39 23.79
C LEU A 164 27.16 1.86 25.17
N TYR A 165 25.89 1.53 25.33
CA TYR A 165 25.34 0.96 26.55
C TYR A 165 24.77 -0.42 26.27
N LEU A 166 25.13 -1.41 27.08
CA LEU A 166 24.42 -2.68 27.15
C LEU A 166 23.17 -2.51 28.03
N LEU A 167 22.00 -2.85 27.48
CA LEU A 167 20.75 -2.88 28.23
C LEU A 167 20.62 -4.23 28.93
N ASN A 168 20.71 -4.23 30.27
CA ASN A 168 20.55 -5.41 31.09
C ASN A 168 19.60 -5.13 32.27
N ASN A 169 18.50 -5.88 32.39
CA ASN A 169 17.48 -5.70 33.43
C ASN A 169 17.08 -4.23 33.65
N ASN A 170 16.85 -3.49 32.55
CA ASN A 170 16.45 -2.06 32.55
C ASN A 170 17.52 -1.08 33.03
N LYS A 171 18.72 -1.55 33.30
CA LYS A 171 19.88 -0.71 33.61
C LYS A 171 20.76 -0.63 32.37
N LEU A 172 21.22 0.59 32.10
CA LEU A 172 22.19 0.85 31.05
C LEU A 172 23.58 0.72 31.66
N LYS A 173 24.33 -0.30 31.22
CA LYS A 173 25.74 -0.45 31.56
C LYS A 173 26.57 0.14 30.43
N LYS A 174 27.34 1.19 30.71
CA LYS A 174 28.26 1.79 29.73
C LYS A 174 29.36 0.79 29.39
N GLU A 175 29.52 0.49 28.11
CA GLU A 175 30.52 -0.45 27.60
C GLU A 175 31.66 0.28 26.89
N MET A 176 31.39 1.46 26.32
CA MET A 176 32.37 2.19 25.51
C MET A 176 31.98 3.66 25.38
N THR A 177 32.99 4.54 25.34
CA THR A 177 32.89 5.95 24.95
C THR A 177 33.93 6.24 23.89
N LEU A 178 33.51 6.91 22.82
CA LEU A 178 34.35 7.36 21.70
C LEU A 178 34.18 8.87 21.53
N GLU A 179 35.18 9.54 20.98
CA GLU A 179 35.06 10.93 20.54
C GLU A 179 34.15 11.01 19.30
N ASN A 180 33.21 11.95 19.29
CA ASN A 180 32.40 12.24 18.11
C ASN A 180 33.03 13.38 17.30
N LYS A 181 33.37 13.10 16.05
CA LYS A 181 33.89 14.08 15.09
C LYS A 181 32.92 14.38 13.94
N TRP A 182 31.72 13.80 13.99
CA TRP A 182 30.72 13.84 12.92
C TRP A 182 29.46 14.58 13.35
N SER A 183 28.77 15.19 12.38
CA SER A 183 27.42 15.73 12.53
C SER A 183 26.41 14.61 12.24
N LEU A 184 26.18 13.76 13.24
CA LEU A 184 25.44 12.50 13.06
C LEU A 184 23.93 12.70 12.91
N LYS A 185 23.37 12.14 11.82
CA LYS A 185 21.91 11.98 11.60
C LYS A 185 21.39 10.63 12.08
N ASP A 186 22.19 9.57 11.94
CA ASP A 186 21.86 8.23 12.42
C ASP A 186 23.15 7.45 12.74
N ILE A 187 23.04 6.43 13.59
CA ILE A 187 24.13 5.56 14.01
C ILE A 187 23.62 4.14 14.28
N ARG A 188 24.33 3.14 13.78
CA ARG A 188 24.03 1.73 14.03
C ARG A 188 25.24 1.00 14.56
N PHE A 189 25.00 0.12 15.52
CA PHE A 189 26.02 -0.75 16.10
C PHE A 189 25.79 -2.18 15.68
N LYS A 190 26.87 -2.87 15.30
CA LYS A 190 26.88 -4.29 14.96
C LYS A 190 28.08 -4.99 15.58
N ASN A 191 27.91 -6.28 15.84
CA ASN A 191 29.01 -7.20 16.08
C ASN A 191 29.03 -8.19 14.91
N ILE A 192 30.12 -8.24 14.17
CA ILE A 192 30.30 -9.07 12.99
C ILE A 192 31.57 -9.88 13.22
N ASN A 193 31.48 -11.21 13.18
CA ASN A 193 32.59 -12.13 13.45
C ASN A 193 33.37 -11.84 14.75
N GLY A 194 32.68 -11.37 15.80
CA GLY A 194 33.29 -11.04 17.09
C GLY A 194 33.87 -9.63 17.19
N GLU A 195 33.95 -8.90 16.07
CA GLU A 195 34.45 -7.55 16.01
C GLU A 195 33.31 -6.52 16.06
N LYS A 196 33.59 -5.38 16.69
CA LYS A 196 32.61 -4.31 16.88
C LYS A 196 32.69 -3.33 15.72
N TYR A 197 31.53 -2.96 15.20
CA TYR A 197 31.40 -1.99 14.11
C TYR A 197 30.37 -0.93 14.44
N LEU A 198 30.67 0.29 14.00
CA LEU A 198 29.82 1.46 14.03
C LEU A 198 29.59 1.89 12.59
N PHE A 199 28.34 2.08 12.21
CA PHE A 199 27.96 2.60 10.90
C PHE A 199 27.24 3.91 11.12
N LEU A 200 27.68 4.95 10.42
CA LEU A 200 27.31 6.33 10.67
C LEU A 200 26.67 6.95 9.44
N VAL A 201 25.69 7.83 9.66
CA VAL A 201 25.17 8.75 8.65
C VAL A 201 25.56 10.16 9.10
N ASN A 202 26.46 10.79 8.36
CA ASN A 202 27.01 12.11 8.64
C ASN A 202 26.43 13.15 7.66
N GLU A 203 25.99 14.30 8.16
CA GLU A 203 25.65 15.45 7.32
C GLU A 203 26.85 16.40 7.24
N THR A 204 27.31 16.68 6.02
CA THR A 204 28.42 17.61 5.79
C THR A 204 27.93 19.06 5.81
N LYS A 205 28.87 20.01 5.80
CA LYS A 205 28.55 21.45 5.74
C LYS A 205 27.82 21.84 4.45
N ASP A 206 28.02 21.10 3.38
CA ASP A 206 27.39 21.32 2.08
C ASP A 206 26.05 20.57 1.93
N PHE A 207 25.50 20.06 3.04
CA PHE A 207 24.27 19.25 3.13
C PHE A 207 24.36 17.87 2.45
N ASP A 208 25.54 17.43 2.03
CA ASP A 208 25.74 16.07 1.55
C ASP A 208 25.63 15.06 2.69
N ILE A 209 25.16 13.86 2.35
CA ILE A 209 25.06 12.75 3.30
C ILE A 209 26.16 11.74 3.01
N GLU A 210 27.01 11.53 4.00
CA GLU A 210 28.10 10.56 3.95
C GLU A 210 27.79 9.37 4.86
N TYR A 211 28.07 8.18 4.35
CA TYR A 211 27.94 6.93 5.08
C TYR A 211 29.32 6.42 5.46
N TYR A 212 29.57 6.20 6.75
CA TYR A 212 30.85 5.68 7.22
C TYR A 212 30.70 4.30 7.84
N GLY A 213 31.71 3.46 7.65
CA GLY A 213 31.97 2.25 8.41
C GLY A 213 33.15 2.47 9.35
N CYS A 214 33.01 2.10 10.62
CA CYS A 214 34.05 2.24 11.62
C CYS A 214 34.27 0.90 12.32
N LYS A 215 35.48 0.35 12.22
CA LYS A 215 35.89 -0.84 12.98
C LYS A 215 36.47 -0.41 14.32
N ILE A 216 36.08 -1.09 15.39
CA ILE A 216 36.50 -0.73 16.75
C ILE A 216 37.09 -1.92 17.50
N LYS A 217 38.28 -1.69 18.05
CA LYS A 217 39.07 -2.62 18.85
C LYS A 217 39.59 -1.89 20.08
N ASN A 218 39.57 -2.55 21.24
CA ASN A 218 40.04 -1.98 22.51
C ASN A 218 39.42 -0.60 22.83
N ASN A 219 38.12 -0.43 22.58
CA ASN A 219 37.37 0.81 22.78
C ASN A 219 37.92 2.03 22.03
N LYS A 220 38.62 1.81 20.91
CA LYS A 220 39.06 2.86 19.98
C LYS A 220 38.65 2.49 18.55
N ILE A 221 38.39 3.51 17.74
CA ILE A 221 38.19 3.31 16.31
C ILE A 221 39.56 3.02 15.70
N THR A 222 39.72 1.86 15.07
CA THR A 222 40.98 1.43 14.44
C THR A 222 40.98 1.61 12.93
N GLN A 223 39.80 1.71 12.31
CA GLN A 223 39.64 1.93 10.88
C GLN A 223 38.35 2.73 10.65
N VAL A 224 38.39 3.65 9.70
CA VAL A 224 37.24 4.44 9.22
C VAL A 224 37.27 4.41 7.70
N GLU A 225 36.19 4.00 7.07
CA GLU A 225 36.03 4.02 5.61
C GLU A 225 34.77 4.81 5.24
N LEU A 226 34.89 5.66 4.21
CA LEU A 226 33.76 6.29 3.55
C LEU A 226 33.12 5.26 2.60
N LEU A 227 31.89 4.89 2.88
CA LEU A 227 31.17 3.83 2.18
C LEU A 227 30.32 4.34 1.01
N ASN A 228 29.77 5.55 1.14
CA ASN A 228 29.02 6.24 0.09
C ASN A 228 28.94 7.74 0.41
N THR A 229 28.86 8.55 -0.64
CA THR A 229 28.44 9.95 -0.56
C THR A 229 27.19 10.13 -1.43
N SER A 230 26.13 10.66 -0.82
CA SER A 230 24.88 10.97 -1.49
C SER A 230 24.68 12.48 -1.52
N ILE A 231 24.77 13.05 -2.72
CA ILE A 231 24.58 14.49 -2.94
C ILE A 231 23.09 14.83 -2.80
N MET A 232 22.77 15.72 -1.85
CA MET A 232 21.39 16.08 -1.54
C MET A 232 21.05 17.47 -2.08
N LEU A 233 20.59 17.52 -3.34
CA LEU A 233 20.11 18.77 -3.95
C LEU A 233 18.65 19.05 -3.54
N GLY A 234 18.44 20.07 -2.71
CA GLY A 234 17.12 20.58 -2.32
C GLY A 234 16.55 19.92 -1.05
N ASN A 235 15.22 19.98 -0.88
CA ASN A 235 14.57 19.41 0.30
C ASN A 235 14.48 17.89 0.20
N TYR A 236 15.06 17.20 1.19
CA TYR A 236 15.05 15.75 1.27
C TYR A 236 14.63 15.27 2.66
N GLU A 237 14.06 14.06 2.70
CA GLU A 237 13.79 13.31 3.92
C GLU A 237 14.56 11.98 3.85
N LEU A 238 15.32 11.68 4.90
CA LEU A 238 15.97 10.39 5.08
C LEU A 238 15.04 9.47 5.86
N GLY A 239 14.79 8.28 5.33
CA GLY A 239 14.14 7.21 6.08
C GLY A 239 15.09 6.53 7.06
N LYS A 240 14.67 5.40 7.63
CA LYS A 240 15.49 4.68 8.62
C LYS A 240 16.77 4.11 8.01
N PHE A 241 17.90 4.28 8.70
CA PHE A 241 19.17 3.66 8.33
C PHE A 241 19.19 2.17 8.73
N ASN A 242 19.19 1.26 7.76
CA ASN A 242 19.05 -0.18 7.97
C ASN A 242 20.32 -0.94 7.62
N ILE A 243 20.67 -1.94 8.45
CA ILE A 243 21.87 -2.77 8.26
C ILE A 243 21.60 -4.24 8.56
N LYS A 244 21.97 -5.12 7.62
CA LYS A 244 21.94 -6.58 7.77
C LYS A 244 23.19 -7.23 7.22
N GLU A 245 23.59 -8.31 7.85
CA GLU A 245 24.81 -9.05 7.50
C GLU A 245 24.43 -10.46 7.01
N HIS A 246 25.05 -10.90 5.92
CA HIS A 246 24.90 -12.24 5.39
C HIS A 246 26.20 -12.66 4.69
N ASN A 247 26.72 -13.85 5.02
CA ASN A 247 27.93 -14.45 4.44
C ASN A 247 29.14 -13.50 4.36
N GLY A 248 29.45 -12.80 5.45
CA GLY A 248 30.59 -11.86 5.51
C GLY A 248 30.38 -10.54 4.77
N ASN A 249 29.21 -10.33 4.15
CA ASN A 249 28.83 -9.05 3.55
C ASN A 249 27.88 -8.28 4.48
N VAL A 250 28.13 -6.98 4.63
CA VAL A 250 27.26 -6.03 5.30
C VAL A 250 26.49 -5.25 4.26
N ASN A 251 25.17 -5.37 4.30
CA ASN A 251 24.23 -4.68 3.45
C ASN A 251 23.65 -3.51 4.23
N ILE A 252 23.77 -2.32 3.65
CA ILE A 252 23.32 -1.05 4.21
C ILE A 252 22.29 -0.47 3.24
N CYS A 253 21.14 -0.07 3.76
CA CYS A 253 20.09 0.52 2.94
C CYS A 253 19.39 1.66 3.68
N GLN A 254 19.15 2.77 2.98
CA GLN A 254 18.35 3.89 3.46
C GLN A 254 17.53 4.47 2.32
N SER A 255 16.29 4.88 2.63
CA SER A 255 15.45 5.58 1.67
C SER A 255 15.75 7.08 1.70
N VAL A 256 15.74 7.68 0.53
CA VAL A 256 15.87 9.12 0.34
C VAL A 256 14.67 9.60 -0.44
N THR A 257 13.88 10.47 0.17
CA THR A 257 12.69 11.05 -0.45
C THR A 257 12.96 12.50 -0.79
N LYS A 258 12.97 12.84 -2.09
CA LYS A 258 13.06 14.24 -2.54
C LYS A 258 11.67 14.84 -2.65
N VAL A 259 11.50 16.06 -2.15
CA VAL A 259 10.26 16.84 -2.28
C VAL A 259 10.55 18.09 -3.12
N ASP A 260 10.14 18.09 -4.38
CA ASP A 260 10.40 19.18 -5.32
C ASP A 260 9.09 19.67 -5.97
N LYS A 261 8.69 20.91 -5.70
CA LYS A 261 7.50 21.57 -6.27
C LYS A 261 6.22 20.70 -6.26
N GLY A 262 6.02 19.92 -5.19
CA GLY A 262 4.86 19.03 -5.01
C GLY A 262 5.03 17.63 -5.63
N GLN A 263 6.14 17.35 -6.32
CA GLN A 263 6.50 16.00 -6.72
C GLN A 263 7.36 15.33 -5.65
N ILE A 264 6.94 14.15 -5.22
CA ILE A 264 7.66 13.32 -4.24
C ILE A 264 8.27 12.14 -4.99
N GLY A 265 9.59 12.04 -4.97
CA GLY A 265 10.34 10.94 -5.57
C GLY A 265 11.20 10.23 -4.53
N THR A 266 11.00 8.93 -4.36
CA THR A 266 11.80 8.12 -3.44
C THR A 266 12.75 7.19 -4.18
N TYR A 267 13.95 7.05 -3.67
CA TYR A 267 14.92 6.05 -4.08
C TYR A 267 15.59 5.43 -2.85
N PHE A 268 16.25 4.29 -3.02
CA PHE A 268 17.05 3.67 -1.97
C PHE A 268 18.53 3.79 -2.30
N VAL A 269 19.33 4.20 -1.31
CA VAL A 269 20.78 4.06 -1.33
C VAL A 269 21.09 2.68 -0.78
N LEU A 270 21.73 1.82 -1.59
CA LEU A 270 22.16 0.49 -1.21
C LEU A 270 23.69 0.42 -1.29
N VAL A 271 24.32 0.08 -0.18
CA VAL A 271 25.75 -0.17 -0.10
C VAL A 271 26.00 -1.59 0.41
N ILE A 272 26.85 -2.34 -0.27
CA ILE A 272 27.32 -3.65 0.17
C ILE A 272 28.82 -3.58 0.38
N THR A 273 29.27 -3.98 1.56
CA THR A 273 30.68 -3.97 1.94
C THR A 273 31.07 -5.29 2.60
N ASP A 274 32.35 -5.66 2.58
CA ASP A 274 32.85 -6.79 3.38
C ASP A 274 33.16 -6.40 4.82
N THR A 275 33.67 -7.35 5.61
CA THR A 275 34.08 -7.13 7.00
C THR A 275 35.31 -6.23 7.15
N ASP A 276 36.09 -6.04 6.08
CA ASP A 276 37.21 -5.09 6.03
C ASP A 276 36.77 -3.71 5.57
N LEU A 277 35.45 -3.50 5.45
CA LEU A 277 34.79 -2.26 5.05
C LEU A 277 35.05 -1.86 3.58
N LYS A 278 35.55 -2.77 2.74
CA LYS A 278 35.72 -2.52 1.30
C LYS A 278 34.37 -2.57 0.58
N VAL A 279 34.01 -1.46 -0.04
CA VAL A 279 32.75 -1.31 -0.80
C VAL A 279 32.79 -2.22 -2.05
N LYS A 280 31.84 -3.15 -2.11
CA LYS A 280 31.59 -4.04 -3.27
C LYS A 280 30.53 -3.47 -4.19
N VAL A 281 29.51 -2.84 -3.60
CA VAL A 281 28.38 -2.24 -4.32
C VAL A 281 28.06 -0.90 -3.70
N ASP A 282 27.85 0.10 -4.54
CA ASP A 282 27.22 1.37 -4.20
C ASP A 282 26.23 1.72 -5.32
N LYS A 283 24.93 1.61 -5.02
CA LYS A 283 23.87 1.80 -6.02
C LYS A 283 22.69 2.58 -5.49
N LYS A 284 22.19 3.45 -6.36
CA LYS A 284 20.86 4.05 -6.27
C LYS A 284 19.81 3.12 -6.90
N ILE A 285 18.86 2.67 -6.08
CA ILE A 285 17.72 1.86 -6.51
C ILE A 285 16.50 2.76 -6.72
N ILE A 286 15.97 2.77 -7.94
CA ILE A 286 14.75 3.50 -8.34
C ILE A 286 13.70 2.51 -8.81
N SER A 287 12.41 2.87 -8.74
CA SER A 287 11.31 1.99 -9.15
C SER A 287 11.43 1.48 -10.59
N ALA A 288 11.95 2.29 -11.52
CA ALA A 288 12.14 1.89 -12.91
C ALA A 288 13.07 0.69 -13.12
N ARG A 289 13.87 0.33 -12.11
CA ARG A 289 14.77 -0.84 -12.11
C ARG A 289 14.18 -2.06 -11.41
N LEU A 290 12.95 -1.96 -10.91
CA LEU A 290 12.27 -3.02 -10.19
C LEU A 290 11.18 -3.62 -11.06
N GLU A 291 11.21 -4.95 -11.23
CA GLU A 291 10.15 -5.64 -11.94
C GLU A 291 8.83 -5.52 -11.16
N LYS A 292 7.75 -5.13 -11.84
CA LYS A 292 6.38 -5.04 -11.28
C LYS A 292 6.14 -3.99 -10.18
N VAL A 293 7.11 -3.14 -9.87
CA VAL A 293 6.95 -2.05 -8.88
C VAL A 293 7.12 -0.70 -9.57
N ASP A 294 6.06 0.11 -9.58
CA ASP A 294 6.15 1.54 -9.87
C ASP A 294 6.17 2.34 -8.56
N ARG A 295 6.83 3.50 -8.53
CA ARG A 295 6.97 4.44 -7.40
C ARG A 295 7.21 3.80 -6.01
N LEU A 296 8.41 3.97 -5.48
CA LEU A 296 8.79 3.49 -4.15
C LEU A 296 8.13 4.29 -3.01
N GLY A 297 7.79 3.59 -1.94
CA GLY A 297 7.36 4.15 -0.66
C GLY A 297 8.53 4.79 0.10
N GLN A 298 8.20 5.59 1.12
CA GLN A 298 9.16 6.43 1.85
C GLN A 298 10.09 5.65 2.78
N GLU A 299 9.74 4.43 3.17
CA GLU A 299 10.52 3.61 4.10
C GLU A 299 11.04 2.34 3.45
N VAL A 300 12.23 1.94 3.87
CA VAL A 300 12.86 0.70 3.45
C VAL A 300 13.39 -0.03 4.69
N TYR A 301 13.29 -1.35 4.69
CA TYR A 301 13.82 -2.21 5.74
C TYR A 301 14.65 -3.32 5.12
N LEU A 302 15.71 -3.72 5.82
CA LEU A 302 16.47 -4.92 5.48
C LEU A 302 16.09 -6.05 6.43
N THR A 303 15.81 -7.22 5.86
CA THR A 303 15.65 -8.48 6.61
C THR A 303 16.62 -9.54 6.09
N LYS A 304 16.92 -10.53 6.92
CA LYS A 304 17.81 -11.66 6.57
C LYS A 304 17.00 -12.94 6.59
N GLU A 305 17.21 -13.78 5.59
CA GLU A 305 16.78 -15.17 5.55
C GLU A 305 17.95 -16.04 5.07
N ASP A 306 17.77 -17.35 5.09
CA ASP A 306 18.84 -18.31 4.77
C ASP A 306 19.38 -18.12 3.35
N SER A 307 18.53 -17.68 2.42
CA SER A 307 18.91 -17.46 1.03
C SER A 307 19.55 -16.09 0.76
N GLY A 308 19.59 -15.17 1.74
CA GLY A 308 20.18 -13.84 1.54
C GLY A 308 19.53 -12.70 2.32
N VAL A 309 19.89 -11.47 1.93
CA VAL A 309 19.31 -10.23 2.46
C VAL A 309 18.18 -9.76 1.54
N TYR A 310 17.09 -9.31 2.14
CA TYR A 310 15.92 -8.84 1.43
C TYR A 310 15.59 -7.41 1.81
N ILE A 311 15.20 -6.61 0.81
CA ILE A 311 14.54 -5.32 0.99
C ILE A 311 13.05 -5.54 1.22
N LEU A 312 12.49 -4.84 2.19
CA LEU A 312 11.06 -4.72 2.48
C LEU A 312 10.66 -3.25 2.35
N SER A 313 9.69 -2.95 1.49
CA SER A 313 9.19 -1.59 1.30
C SER A 313 7.76 -1.61 0.74
N SER A 314 7.15 -0.45 0.55
CA SER A 314 5.90 -0.31 -0.21
C SER A 314 6.16 0.22 -1.61
N GLY A 315 5.30 -0.11 -2.57
CA GLY A 315 5.38 0.41 -3.93
C GLY A 315 4.15 0.04 -4.75
N ILE A 316 3.83 0.83 -5.78
CA ILE A 316 2.67 0.58 -6.64
C ILE A 316 2.87 -0.75 -7.36
N ASN A 317 2.00 -1.71 -7.04
CA ASN A 317 2.05 -3.05 -7.59
C ASN A 317 1.46 -3.10 -8.99
N LEU A 318 2.31 -3.18 -10.00
CA LEU A 318 1.86 -3.30 -11.40
C LEU A 318 1.23 -4.67 -11.70
N ALA A 319 1.48 -5.69 -10.86
CA ALA A 319 0.81 -6.99 -10.94
C ALA A 319 -0.57 -6.99 -10.26
N ASN A 320 -0.86 -6.02 -9.38
CA ASN A 320 -2.20 -5.83 -8.84
C ASN A 320 -3.04 -5.03 -9.82
N THR A 321 -3.69 -5.75 -10.73
CA THR A 321 -4.48 -5.14 -11.79
C THR A 321 -5.71 -4.36 -11.32
N TYR A 322 -6.08 -4.51 -10.05
CA TYR A 322 -7.33 -3.97 -9.51
C TYR A 322 -7.13 -2.78 -8.57
N SER A 323 -5.91 -2.53 -8.11
CA SER A 323 -5.59 -1.45 -7.16
C SER A 323 -4.30 -0.78 -7.59
N SER A 324 -4.28 0.55 -7.60
CA SER A 324 -3.04 1.31 -7.74
C SER A 324 -2.49 1.77 -6.40
N SER A 325 -2.89 1.09 -5.33
CA SER A 325 -2.35 1.36 -4.00
C SER A 325 -0.94 0.75 -3.90
N PRO A 326 -0.05 1.34 -3.09
CA PRO A 326 1.27 0.80 -2.85
C PRO A 326 1.15 -0.44 -1.97
N ASP A 327 1.32 -1.61 -2.56
CA ASP A 327 1.37 -2.86 -1.80
C ASP A 327 2.74 -3.00 -1.14
N ILE A 328 2.80 -3.80 -0.08
CA ILE A 328 4.06 -4.08 0.59
C ILE A 328 4.75 -5.21 -0.15
N PHE A 329 5.99 -4.99 -0.57
CA PHE A 329 6.78 -5.97 -1.29
C PHE A 329 8.08 -6.31 -0.56
N LYS A 330 8.61 -7.47 -0.93
CA LYS A 330 9.89 -8.00 -0.53
C LYS A 330 10.69 -8.35 -1.78
N GLY A 331 11.95 -7.93 -1.86
CA GLY A 331 12.85 -8.26 -2.97
C GLY A 331 14.21 -8.72 -2.46
N LEU A 332 14.80 -9.73 -3.11
CA LEU A 332 16.13 -10.26 -2.80
C LEU A 332 17.20 -9.27 -3.27
N VAL A 333 18.14 -8.93 -2.40
CA VAL A 333 19.34 -8.18 -2.75
C VAL A 333 20.36 -9.15 -3.33
N ASN A 334 20.62 -9.06 -4.62
CA ASN A 334 21.65 -9.85 -5.29
C ASN A 334 23.05 -9.29 -4.99
N GLU A 335 24.09 -10.08 -5.22
CA GLU A 335 25.47 -9.69 -4.94
C GLU A 335 25.93 -8.46 -5.73
N ASP A 336 25.38 -8.25 -6.91
CA ASP A 336 25.64 -7.06 -7.74
C ASP A 336 24.85 -5.81 -7.27
N GLY A 337 24.00 -5.94 -6.26
CA GLY A 337 23.11 -4.89 -5.77
C GLY A 337 21.82 -4.70 -6.55
N SER A 338 21.52 -5.55 -7.55
CA SER A 338 20.20 -5.57 -8.17
C SER A 338 19.17 -6.18 -7.21
N ILE A 339 17.90 -5.78 -7.36
CA ILE A 339 16.80 -6.32 -6.55
C ILE A 339 15.97 -7.26 -7.41
N GLY A 340 16.07 -8.56 -7.13
CA GLY A 340 15.35 -9.62 -7.83
C GLY A 340 14.21 -10.24 -7.01
N ASN A 341 13.49 -11.19 -7.61
CA ASN A 341 12.50 -12.04 -6.94
C ASN A 341 11.46 -11.27 -6.10
N ILE A 342 10.92 -10.18 -6.66
CA ILE A 342 9.96 -9.33 -5.96
C ILE A 342 8.66 -10.10 -5.70
N THR A 343 8.31 -10.22 -4.44
CA THR A 343 7.08 -10.85 -3.95
C THR A 343 6.31 -9.86 -3.11
N PHE A 344 5.00 -9.70 -3.37
CA PHE A 344 4.14 -8.86 -2.55
C PHE A 344 3.69 -9.63 -1.30
N LEU A 345 3.76 -8.98 -0.14
CA LEU A 345 3.44 -9.57 1.17
C LEU A 345 2.02 -9.25 1.62
N SER A 346 1.52 -8.07 1.27
CA SER A 346 0.16 -7.64 1.64
C SER A 346 -0.40 -6.69 0.59
N ASN A 347 -1.70 -6.85 0.30
CA ASN A 347 -2.48 -5.82 -0.36
C ASN A 347 -2.72 -4.64 0.59
N THR A 348 -2.64 -3.42 0.07
CA THR A 348 -3.05 -2.20 0.78
C THR A 348 -4.23 -1.58 0.07
N LEU A 349 -5.21 -1.11 0.85
CA LEU A 349 -6.42 -0.54 0.26
C LEU A 349 -6.19 0.91 -0.19
N LYS A 350 -5.26 1.61 0.48
CA LYS A 350 -4.91 3.00 0.20
C LYS A 350 -3.41 3.17 0.21
N TYR A 351 -2.93 4.40 0.00
CA TYR A 351 -1.51 4.70 0.08
C TYR A 351 -0.94 4.34 1.45
N SER A 352 0.01 3.40 1.48
CA SER A 352 0.64 2.90 2.69
C SER A 352 1.93 3.65 3.01
N LYS A 353 2.13 3.96 4.28
CA LYS A 353 3.28 4.68 4.82
C LYS A 353 3.83 4.04 6.08
N ASN A 354 5.06 4.43 6.39
CA ASN A 354 5.75 4.16 7.65
C ASN A 354 5.69 2.69 8.07
N LEU A 355 6.25 1.83 7.22
CA LEU A 355 6.38 0.41 7.50
C LEU A 355 7.16 0.21 8.81
N SER A 356 6.87 -0.85 9.55
CA SER A 356 7.60 -1.27 10.74
C SER A 356 7.57 -2.79 10.83
N ILE A 357 8.68 -3.40 11.25
CA ILE A 357 8.81 -4.85 11.37
C ILE A 357 9.26 -5.23 12.79
N LEU A 358 8.65 -6.28 13.31
CA LEU A 358 8.99 -6.92 14.57
C LEU A 358 9.36 -8.38 14.28
N ASP A 359 10.56 -8.78 14.67
CA ASP A 359 11.02 -10.16 14.61
C ASP A 359 10.91 -10.77 16.01
N SER A 360 10.11 -11.84 16.15
CA SER A 360 9.77 -12.47 17.41
C SER A 360 9.81 -13.99 17.31
N LYS A 361 9.82 -14.67 18.46
CA LYS A 361 9.73 -16.14 18.50
C LYS A 361 8.41 -16.69 17.91
N ALA A 362 7.35 -15.89 17.90
CA ALA A 362 6.06 -16.27 17.32
C ALA A 362 6.01 -16.07 15.79
N GLY A 363 7.06 -15.48 15.19
CA GLY A 363 7.13 -15.11 13.79
C GLY A 363 7.40 -13.62 13.61
N LYS A 364 7.58 -13.21 12.35
CA LYS A 364 7.68 -11.81 11.94
C LYS A 364 6.30 -11.16 11.86
N TYR A 365 6.23 -9.92 12.33
CA TYR A 365 5.06 -9.06 12.27
C TYR A 365 5.41 -7.77 11.57
N LEU A 366 4.48 -7.30 10.75
CA LEU A 366 4.60 -6.11 9.93
C LEU A 366 3.47 -5.16 10.29
N SER A 367 3.75 -3.87 10.43
CA SER A 367 2.71 -2.85 10.55
C SER A 367 2.97 -1.67 9.63
N TRP A 368 1.90 -1.00 9.26
CA TRP A 368 1.94 0.20 8.41
C TRP A 368 0.71 1.06 8.63
N LEU A 369 0.75 2.26 8.05
CA LEU A 369 -0.32 3.24 8.09
C LEU A 369 -0.89 3.47 6.69
N ASP A 370 -2.18 3.18 6.49
CA ASP A 370 -2.91 3.53 5.27
C ASP A 370 -3.57 4.92 5.43
N ILE A 371 -3.33 5.84 4.50
CA ILE A 371 -3.92 7.19 4.52
C ILE A 371 -5.45 7.12 4.37
N LYS A 372 -6.21 7.66 5.33
CA LYS A 372 -7.67 7.67 5.31
C LYS A 372 -8.20 9.00 5.87
N ASP A 373 -8.79 9.82 4.99
CA ASP A 373 -9.62 10.99 5.34
C ASP A 373 -8.91 11.98 6.30
N GLY A 374 -7.65 12.33 5.99
CA GLY A 374 -6.82 13.20 6.83
C GLY A 374 -6.26 12.54 8.10
N GLN A 375 -6.49 11.24 8.27
CA GLN A 375 -5.92 10.39 9.32
C GLN A 375 -5.22 9.18 8.69
N TYR A 376 -4.81 8.24 9.53
CA TYR A 376 -4.14 7.01 9.15
C TYR A 376 -4.82 5.81 9.82
N SER A 377 -5.02 4.72 9.08
CA SER A 377 -5.48 3.45 9.64
C SER A 377 -4.28 2.54 9.87
N LEU A 378 -4.14 1.98 11.07
CA LEU A 378 -3.05 1.09 11.44
C LEU A 378 -3.42 -0.34 11.06
N PHE A 379 -2.56 -0.96 10.26
CA PHE A 379 -2.66 -2.36 9.88
C PHE A 379 -1.52 -3.18 10.47
N ILE A 380 -1.79 -4.45 10.75
CA ILE A 380 -0.79 -5.47 11.10
C ILE A 380 -0.94 -6.66 10.15
N ASN A 381 0.20 -7.28 9.80
CA ASN A 381 0.29 -8.56 9.09
C ASN A 381 1.37 -9.45 9.73
N SER A 382 1.35 -10.76 9.48
CA SER A 382 2.32 -11.72 10.01
C SER A 382 2.53 -12.93 9.10
N GLU A 383 3.67 -13.60 9.29
CA GLU A 383 3.95 -14.95 8.78
C GLU A 383 3.51 -16.08 9.74
N ASN A 384 2.95 -15.75 10.91
CA ASN A 384 2.46 -16.75 11.86
C ASN A 384 1.26 -17.52 11.28
N GLU A 385 1.27 -18.85 11.35
CA GLU A 385 0.23 -19.72 10.76
C GLU A 385 -1.18 -19.43 11.30
N GLU A 386 -1.33 -19.28 12.62
CA GLU A 386 -2.63 -18.94 13.24
C GLU A 386 -3.12 -17.56 12.76
N PHE A 387 -2.19 -16.60 12.57
CA PHE A 387 -2.52 -15.30 12.01
C PHE A 387 -2.98 -15.42 10.54
N ILE A 388 -2.31 -16.23 9.72
CA ILE A 388 -2.67 -16.44 8.32
C ILE A 388 -4.08 -17.03 8.23
N GLU A 389 -4.37 -18.07 9.00
CA GLU A 389 -5.68 -18.73 9.00
C GLU A 389 -6.81 -17.79 9.49
N ASN A 390 -6.54 -16.97 10.51
CA ASN A 390 -7.53 -16.02 11.01
C ASN A 390 -7.73 -14.84 10.05
N SER A 391 -6.64 -14.27 9.52
CA SER A 391 -6.68 -13.03 8.73
C SER A 391 -7.28 -13.20 7.34
N THR A 392 -7.25 -14.41 6.79
CA THR A 392 -7.80 -14.77 5.47
C THR A 392 -9.33 -14.91 5.46
N LYS A 393 -9.96 -14.99 6.64
CA LYS A 393 -11.42 -15.10 6.76
C LYS A 393 -12.11 -13.78 6.38
N TYR A 394 -13.27 -13.88 5.75
CA TYR A 394 -14.13 -12.72 5.45
C TYR A 394 -14.81 -12.22 6.73
N TYR A 395 -14.67 -10.92 7.02
CA TYR A 395 -15.40 -10.29 8.12
C TYR A 395 -16.59 -9.49 7.61
N LYS A 396 -17.61 -9.28 8.46
CA LYS A 396 -18.80 -8.47 8.11
C LYS A 396 -18.47 -7.10 7.53
N LYS A 397 -17.40 -6.47 8.02
CA LYS A 397 -16.91 -5.17 7.53
C LYS A 397 -16.42 -5.22 6.08
N ASP A 398 -15.89 -6.36 5.64
CA ASP A 398 -15.36 -6.55 4.28
C ASP A 398 -16.54 -6.61 3.29
N TYR A 399 -17.57 -7.39 3.61
CA TYR A 399 -18.82 -7.41 2.84
C TYR A 399 -19.50 -6.04 2.78
N PHE A 400 -19.63 -5.36 3.92
CA PHE A 400 -20.27 -4.05 3.98
C PHE A 400 -19.54 -3.01 3.12
N ARG A 401 -18.21 -2.95 3.20
CA ARG A 401 -17.40 -2.06 2.37
C ARG A 401 -17.55 -2.40 0.89
N ALA A 402 -17.44 -3.68 0.52
CA ALA A 402 -17.58 -4.12 -0.86
C ALA A 402 -18.96 -3.76 -1.45
N ILE A 403 -20.04 -3.96 -0.68
CA ILE A 403 -21.41 -3.60 -1.10
C ILE A 403 -21.56 -2.09 -1.25
N ILE A 404 -21.09 -1.28 -0.31
CA ILE A 404 -21.20 0.20 -0.42
C ILE A 404 -20.50 0.71 -1.68
N THR A 405 -19.27 0.25 -1.95
CA THR A 405 -18.53 0.63 -3.16
C THR A 405 -19.26 0.16 -4.42
N ALA A 406 -19.87 -1.02 -4.39
CA ALA A 406 -20.62 -1.54 -5.53
C ALA A 406 -21.97 -0.81 -5.75
N VAL A 407 -22.68 -0.39 -4.69
CA VAL A 407 -23.97 0.30 -4.80
C VAL A 407 -23.81 1.74 -5.28
N SER A 408 -22.69 2.39 -4.97
CA SER A 408 -22.42 3.75 -5.45
C SER A 408 -22.09 3.79 -6.94
N THR A 409 -21.56 2.68 -7.48
CA THR A 409 -21.14 2.53 -8.88
C THR A 409 -22.24 2.95 -9.89
N PRO A 410 -23.49 2.43 -9.83
CA PRO A 410 -24.58 2.84 -10.71
C PRO A 410 -24.81 4.36 -10.84
N LEU A 411 -24.54 5.13 -9.80
CA LEU A 411 -24.70 6.59 -9.79
C LEU A 411 -23.46 7.28 -10.35
N PHE A 412 -22.27 6.84 -9.95
CA PHE A 412 -21.00 7.40 -10.41
C PHE A 412 -20.76 7.25 -11.91
N ILE A 413 -21.38 6.26 -12.56
CA ILE A 413 -21.22 6.04 -14.00
C ILE A 413 -22.06 6.97 -14.88
N LEU A 414 -23.11 7.61 -14.35
CA LEU A 414 -24.04 8.43 -15.14
C LEU A 414 -23.34 9.55 -15.94
N PRO A 415 -22.40 10.32 -15.35
CA PRO A 415 -21.70 11.38 -16.08
C PRO A 415 -20.84 10.86 -17.24
N TYR A 416 -20.49 9.58 -17.24
CA TYR A 416 -19.60 9.00 -18.25
C TYR A 416 -20.33 8.42 -19.46
N ILE A 417 -21.64 8.23 -19.36
CA ILE A 417 -22.48 7.70 -20.44
C ILE A 417 -22.36 8.55 -21.71
N PRO A 418 -22.40 9.91 -21.67
CA PRO A 418 -22.20 10.71 -22.87
C PRO A 418 -20.80 10.53 -23.47
N PHE A 419 -19.74 10.50 -22.64
CA PHE A 419 -18.34 10.41 -23.10
C PHE A 419 -17.97 9.06 -23.72
N LYS A 420 -18.56 7.96 -23.25
CA LYS A 420 -18.33 6.64 -23.84
C LYS A 420 -19.39 6.28 -24.87
N GLY A 421 -20.62 6.73 -24.65
CA GLY A 421 -21.79 6.50 -25.50
C GLY A 421 -21.75 7.24 -26.83
N TYR A 422 -21.10 8.41 -26.94
CA TYR A 422 -21.15 9.19 -28.17
C TYR A 422 -20.65 8.40 -29.39
N ARG A 423 -19.61 7.57 -29.25
CA ARG A 423 -19.09 6.76 -30.37
C ARG A 423 -20.15 5.79 -30.87
N PHE A 424 -20.79 5.06 -29.96
CA PHE A 424 -21.89 4.15 -30.31
C PHE A 424 -23.02 4.90 -31.01
N ILE A 425 -23.43 6.05 -30.45
CA ILE A 425 -24.56 6.84 -30.94
C ILE A 425 -24.25 7.43 -32.32
N VAL A 426 -23.12 8.12 -32.49
CA VAL A 426 -22.74 8.79 -33.75
C VAL A 426 -22.58 7.79 -34.88
N TYR A 427 -21.82 6.70 -34.69
CA TYR A 427 -21.64 5.70 -35.74
C TYR A 427 -22.95 4.99 -36.09
N SER A 428 -23.78 4.69 -35.09
CA SER A 428 -25.10 4.09 -35.33
C SER A 428 -26.03 5.04 -36.08
N LEU A 429 -26.05 6.33 -35.74
CA LEU A 429 -26.85 7.32 -36.44
C LEU A 429 -26.46 7.44 -37.91
N ILE A 430 -25.16 7.49 -38.23
CA ILE A 430 -24.67 7.55 -39.62
C ILE A 430 -25.18 6.34 -40.42
N ALA A 431 -25.03 5.13 -39.87
CA ALA A 431 -25.47 3.91 -40.53
C ALA A 431 -27.01 3.80 -40.63
N MET A 432 -27.73 4.25 -39.61
CA MET A 432 -29.19 4.29 -39.60
C MET A 432 -29.74 5.32 -40.60
N LEU A 433 -29.07 6.46 -40.80
CA LEU A 433 -29.43 7.44 -41.84
C LEU A 433 -29.30 6.83 -43.24
N ALA A 434 -28.19 6.14 -43.51
CA ALA A 434 -27.96 5.45 -44.78
C ALA A 434 -29.01 4.34 -45.01
N ALA A 435 -29.25 3.49 -44.00
CA ALA A 435 -30.28 2.46 -44.07
C ALA A 435 -31.70 3.05 -44.19
N GLY A 436 -31.98 4.16 -43.50
CA GLY A 436 -33.25 4.88 -43.59
C GLY A 436 -33.50 5.43 -45.01
N TYR A 437 -32.47 5.97 -45.66
CA TYR A 437 -32.55 6.39 -47.07
C TYR A 437 -32.87 5.20 -48.00
N ILE A 438 -32.21 4.06 -47.81
CA ILE A 438 -32.45 2.84 -48.60
C ILE A 438 -33.88 2.32 -48.36
N MET A 439 -34.32 2.24 -47.10
CA MET A 439 -35.67 1.77 -46.76
C MET A 439 -36.76 2.69 -47.32
N LYS A 440 -36.53 4.01 -47.31
CA LYS A 440 -37.43 5.00 -47.95
C LYS A 440 -37.50 4.76 -49.46
N LYS A 441 -36.38 4.45 -50.12
CA LYS A 441 -36.35 4.11 -51.55
C LYS A 441 -37.07 2.79 -51.87
N LEU A 442 -37.07 1.84 -50.93
CA LEU A 442 -37.73 0.52 -51.06
C LEU A 442 -39.18 0.51 -50.55
N ASP A 443 -39.75 1.66 -50.18
CA ASP A 443 -41.11 1.84 -49.64
C ASP A 443 -41.44 0.91 -48.44
N VAL A 444 -40.46 0.65 -47.56
CA VAL A 444 -40.68 -0.12 -46.34
C VAL A 444 -41.37 0.77 -45.31
N ARG A 445 -42.63 0.46 -44.96
CA ARG A 445 -43.45 1.25 -44.00
C ARG A 445 -43.76 0.54 -42.69
N ASP A 446 -43.35 -0.71 -42.52
CA ASP A 446 -43.61 -1.48 -41.31
C ASP A 446 -42.61 -1.10 -40.20
N ASP A 447 -43.08 -0.32 -39.23
CA ASP A 447 -42.30 0.12 -38.05
C ASP A 447 -41.57 -1.01 -37.32
N LYS A 448 -42.14 -2.24 -37.29
CA LYS A 448 -41.48 -3.38 -36.65
C LYS A 448 -40.28 -3.86 -37.47
N LYS A 449 -40.41 -3.87 -38.80
CA LYS A 449 -39.30 -4.22 -39.70
C LYS A 449 -38.21 -3.15 -39.66
N ILE A 450 -38.59 -1.88 -39.68
CA ILE A 450 -37.67 -0.74 -39.56
C ILE A 450 -36.91 -0.81 -38.23
N PHE A 451 -37.61 -1.03 -37.12
CA PHE A 451 -36.98 -1.23 -35.81
C PHE A 451 -35.99 -2.40 -35.80
N GLY A 452 -36.38 -3.56 -36.35
CA GLY A 452 -35.52 -4.74 -36.42
C GLY A 452 -34.22 -4.47 -37.19
N ILE A 453 -34.31 -3.83 -38.35
CA ILE A 453 -33.15 -3.45 -39.17
C ILE A 453 -32.24 -2.50 -38.39
N PHE A 454 -32.79 -1.45 -37.80
CA PHE A 454 -32.00 -0.49 -37.00
C PHE A 454 -31.38 -1.12 -35.75
N ALA A 455 -32.08 -2.03 -35.07
CA ALA A 455 -31.52 -2.76 -33.94
C ALA A 455 -30.35 -3.67 -34.33
N ILE A 456 -30.44 -4.35 -35.49
CA ILE A 456 -29.34 -5.18 -36.04
C ILE A 456 -28.14 -4.30 -36.40
N ILE A 457 -28.36 -3.17 -37.09
CA ILE A 457 -27.31 -2.22 -37.42
C ILE A 457 -26.61 -1.71 -36.16
N TYR A 458 -27.39 -1.33 -35.14
CA TYR A 458 -26.85 -0.91 -33.86
C TYR A 458 -26.01 -2.01 -33.22
N LEU A 459 -26.50 -3.26 -33.20
CA LEU A 459 -25.79 -4.40 -32.64
C LEU A 459 -24.42 -4.57 -33.32
N ILE A 460 -24.37 -4.61 -34.65
CA ILE A 460 -23.12 -4.79 -35.42
C ILE A 460 -22.12 -3.68 -35.07
N ILE A 461 -22.56 -2.41 -35.14
CA ILE A 461 -21.72 -1.25 -34.84
C ILE A 461 -21.25 -1.29 -33.40
N SER A 462 -22.14 -1.63 -32.47
CA SER A 462 -21.81 -1.70 -31.06
C SER A 462 -20.72 -2.73 -30.80
N VAL A 463 -20.78 -3.91 -31.42
CA VAL A 463 -19.75 -4.95 -31.28
C VAL A 463 -18.40 -4.49 -31.84
N ILE A 464 -18.38 -3.81 -32.99
CA ILE A 464 -17.16 -3.27 -33.60
C ILE A 464 -16.52 -2.21 -32.70
N VAL A 465 -17.32 -1.24 -32.25
CA VAL A 465 -16.87 -0.07 -31.49
C VAL A 465 -16.56 -0.42 -30.02
N PHE A 466 -17.10 -1.53 -29.51
CA PHE A 466 -16.97 -1.94 -28.11
C PHE A 466 -15.51 -2.08 -27.68
N LYS A 467 -14.72 -2.81 -28.48
CA LYS A 467 -13.32 -3.11 -28.19
C LYS A 467 -12.51 -1.83 -28.03
N ASP A 468 -12.64 -0.89 -28.97
CA ASP A 468 -11.88 0.35 -28.96
C ASP A 468 -12.32 1.31 -27.85
N THR A 469 -13.57 1.18 -27.40
CA THR A 469 -14.13 2.05 -26.36
C THR A 469 -13.80 1.57 -24.94
N PHE A 470 -13.78 0.25 -24.71
CA PHE A 470 -13.67 -0.36 -23.38
C PHE A 470 -12.42 -1.23 -23.15
N TYR A 471 -11.72 -1.72 -24.19
CA TYR A 471 -10.58 -2.64 -24.02
C TYR A 471 -9.21 -2.01 -24.28
N VAL A 472 -9.05 -1.15 -25.30
CA VAL A 472 -7.71 -0.77 -25.82
C VAL A 472 -6.77 -0.11 -24.80
N THR A 473 -7.29 0.60 -23.78
CA THR A 473 -6.44 1.43 -22.90
C THR A 473 -6.10 0.82 -21.54
N LYS A 474 -6.81 -0.22 -21.07
CA LYS A 474 -6.65 -0.77 -19.70
C LYS A 474 -7.04 -2.25 -19.56
N THR A 475 -6.88 -3.08 -20.60
CA THR A 475 -7.18 -4.54 -20.53
C THR A 475 -6.55 -5.25 -19.34
N PHE A 476 -5.33 -4.86 -18.97
CA PHE A 476 -4.65 -5.42 -17.81
C PHE A 476 -5.45 -5.24 -16.52
N MET A 477 -6.27 -4.19 -16.37
CA MET A 477 -7.06 -3.92 -15.17
C MET A 477 -8.36 -4.72 -15.04
N LEU A 478 -8.80 -5.39 -16.12
CA LEU A 478 -10.08 -6.10 -16.12
C LEU A 478 -10.04 -7.38 -15.26
N PRO A 479 -11.17 -7.83 -14.70
CA PRO A 479 -11.23 -9.13 -14.05
C PRO A 479 -11.00 -10.28 -15.03
N GLY A 480 -10.55 -11.43 -14.53
CA GLY A 480 -10.18 -12.60 -15.34
C GLY A 480 -11.27 -13.01 -16.34
N PHE A 481 -12.54 -13.00 -15.93
CA PHE A 481 -13.68 -13.33 -16.79
C PHE A 481 -13.91 -12.33 -17.94
N LEU A 482 -13.33 -11.13 -17.87
CA LEU A 482 -13.36 -10.12 -18.94
C LEU A 482 -12.04 -10.05 -19.74
N LYS A 483 -10.99 -10.81 -19.37
CA LYS A 483 -9.65 -10.69 -19.99
C LYS A 483 -9.45 -11.53 -21.26
N GLY A 484 -10.43 -12.35 -21.66
CA GLY A 484 -10.29 -13.25 -22.80
C GLY A 484 -10.17 -12.54 -24.16
N ARG A 485 -9.44 -13.12 -25.12
CA ARG A 485 -9.28 -12.59 -26.49
C ARG A 485 -10.61 -12.27 -27.18
N TYR A 486 -11.62 -13.12 -26.95
CA TYR A 486 -12.97 -12.98 -27.52
C TYR A 486 -13.97 -12.31 -26.58
N SER A 487 -13.57 -12.01 -25.34
CA SER A 487 -14.40 -11.36 -24.33
C SER A 487 -15.02 -10.02 -24.80
N PRO A 488 -14.30 -9.12 -25.50
CA PRO A 488 -14.90 -7.86 -25.97
C PRO A 488 -16.14 -8.07 -26.84
N TYR A 489 -16.14 -9.13 -27.67
CA TYR A 489 -17.22 -9.40 -28.61
C TYR A 489 -18.37 -10.13 -27.95
N LEU A 490 -18.09 -11.19 -27.17
CA LEU A 490 -19.10 -11.97 -26.47
C LEU A 490 -19.87 -11.12 -25.46
N VAL A 491 -19.16 -10.29 -24.68
CA VAL A 491 -19.79 -9.41 -23.70
C VAL A 491 -20.63 -8.33 -24.37
N ALA A 492 -20.16 -7.74 -25.48
CA ALA A 492 -20.96 -6.78 -26.24
C ALA A 492 -22.28 -7.40 -26.73
N VAL A 493 -22.24 -8.62 -27.29
CA VAL A 493 -23.44 -9.33 -27.73
C VAL A 493 -24.39 -9.62 -26.55
N LEU A 494 -23.87 -10.13 -25.43
CA LEU A 494 -24.67 -10.39 -24.23
C LEU A 494 -25.36 -9.14 -23.69
N LEU A 495 -24.64 -8.01 -23.61
CA LEU A 495 -25.21 -6.75 -23.15
C LEU A 495 -26.29 -6.21 -24.11
N ASN A 496 -26.12 -6.39 -25.42
CA ASN A 496 -27.16 -6.08 -26.40
C ASN A 496 -28.39 -6.98 -26.21
N ILE A 497 -28.23 -8.28 -25.97
CA ILE A 497 -29.36 -9.18 -25.71
C ILE A 497 -30.13 -8.75 -24.46
N ILE A 498 -29.42 -8.40 -23.38
CA ILE A 498 -30.03 -7.90 -22.13
C ILE A 498 -30.78 -6.59 -22.41
N ALA A 499 -30.12 -5.62 -23.06
CA ALA A 499 -30.74 -4.33 -23.39
C ALA A 499 -31.97 -4.50 -24.29
N GLY A 500 -31.92 -5.40 -25.28
CA GLY A 500 -33.04 -5.71 -26.17
C GLY A 500 -34.21 -6.34 -25.43
N THR A 501 -33.92 -7.26 -24.50
CA THR A 501 -34.92 -7.89 -23.64
C THR A 501 -35.63 -6.86 -22.76
N LEU A 502 -34.86 -5.96 -22.12
CA LEU A 502 -35.41 -4.88 -21.29
C LEU A 502 -36.25 -3.90 -22.12
N THR A 503 -35.77 -3.51 -23.31
CA THR A 503 -36.54 -2.66 -24.24
C THR A 503 -37.85 -3.34 -24.67
N TYR A 504 -37.83 -4.64 -24.92
CA TYR A 504 -39.03 -5.41 -25.27
C TYR A 504 -40.06 -5.46 -24.13
N LEU A 505 -39.61 -5.57 -22.88
CA LEU A 505 -40.50 -5.47 -21.72
C LEU A 505 -41.15 -4.08 -21.63
N VAL A 506 -40.36 -3.02 -21.85
CA VAL A 506 -40.87 -1.64 -21.92
C VAL A 506 -41.88 -1.48 -23.05
N TYR A 507 -41.61 -2.04 -24.23
CA TYR A 507 -42.53 -2.09 -25.37
C TYR A 507 -43.85 -2.76 -25.01
N LYS A 508 -43.81 -3.92 -24.32
CA LYS A 508 -45.03 -4.61 -23.84
C LYS A 508 -45.85 -3.75 -22.88
N ALA A 509 -45.19 -3.02 -21.98
CA ALA A 509 -45.84 -2.20 -20.97
C ALA A 509 -46.44 -0.90 -21.53
N LYS A 510 -45.82 -0.32 -22.55
CA LYS A 510 -46.27 0.91 -23.23
C LYS A 510 -46.10 0.71 -24.73
N LYS A 511 -47.17 0.33 -25.45
CA LYS A 511 -47.15 0.06 -26.91
C LYS A 511 -47.26 1.30 -27.80
N ASN A 512 -47.47 2.49 -27.21
CA ASN A 512 -47.89 3.68 -27.95
C ASN A 512 -46.73 4.59 -28.36
N TYR A 513 -45.47 4.23 -28.10
CA TYR A 513 -44.36 5.07 -28.53
C TYR A 513 -43.96 4.76 -29.98
N HIS A 514 -43.43 5.78 -30.66
CA HIS A 514 -42.82 5.63 -31.97
C HIS A 514 -41.58 4.74 -31.90
N PHE A 515 -41.27 3.99 -32.96
CA PHE A 515 -40.15 3.02 -32.96
C PHE A 515 -38.79 3.64 -32.59
N ILE A 516 -38.58 4.92 -32.95
CA ILE A 516 -37.38 5.70 -32.60
C ILE A 516 -37.18 5.77 -31.07
N ALA A 517 -38.26 5.89 -30.29
CA ALA A 517 -38.17 5.96 -28.84
C ALA A 517 -37.65 4.64 -28.25
N TYR A 518 -38.10 3.48 -28.76
CA TYR A 518 -37.58 2.18 -28.32
C TYR A 518 -36.14 1.96 -28.74
N LEU A 519 -35.76 2.45 -29.93
CA LEU A 519 -34.37 2.40 -30.39
C LEU A 519 -33.45 3.25 -29.50
N ALA A 520 -33.91 4.45 -29.10
CA ALA A 520 -33.19 5.30 -28.16
C ALA A 520 -33.06 4.65 -26.77
N ILE A 521 -34.14 4.03 -26.26
CA ILE A 521 -34.12 3.27 -25.00
C ILE A 521 -33.13 2.10 -25.08
N PHE A 522 -33.15 1.34 -26.18
CA PHE A 522 -32.23 0.23 -26.41
C PHE A 522 -30.76 0.68 -26.41
N ALA A 523 -30.44 1.71 -27.17
CA ALA A 523 -29.10 2.27 -27.22
C ALA A 523 -28.65 2.81 -25.85
N MET A 524 -29.53 3.54 -25.14
CA MET A 524 -29.25 4.08 -23.82
C MET A 524 -29.01 2.97 -22.79
N LEU A 525 -29.84 1.92 -22.77
CA LEU A 525 -29.66 0.77 -21.89
C LEU A 525 -28.38 0.01 -22.18
N HIS A 526 -28.06 -0.22 -23.45
CA HIS A 526 -26.80 -0.89 -23.83
C HIS A 526 -25.58 -0.08 -23.37
N VAL A 527 -25.53 1.23 -23.63
CA VAL A 527 -24.43 2.09 -23.18
C VAL A 527 -24.37 2.14 -21.65
N TYR A 528 -25.52 2.25 -20.97
CA TYR A 528 -25.59 2.25 -19.51
C TYR A 528 -25.01 0.97 -18.92
N LEU A 529 -25.48 -0.20 -19.37
CA LEU A 529 -25.02 -1.50 -18.86
C LEU A 529 -23.55 -1.77 -19.18
N SER A 530 -23.09 -1.36 -20.37
CA SER A 530 -21.68 -1.44 -20.75
C SER A 530 -20.80 -0.59 -19.84
N THR A 531 -21.23 0.64 -19.59
CA THR A 531 -20.55 1.57 -18.68
C THR A 531 -20.58 1.03 -17.26
N LEU A 532 -21.71 0.45 -16.82
CA LEU A 532 -21.88 -0.14 -15.50
C LEU A 532 -20.94 -1.32 -15.28
N LEU A 533 -20.75 -2.18 -16.28
CA LEU A 533 -19.87 -3.33 -16.17
C LEU A 533 -18.38 -2.93 -16.15
N TYR A 534 -17.95 -2.00 -17.01
CA TYR A 534 -16.53 -1.76 -17.26
C TYR A 534 -15.95 -0.56 -16.52
N MET A 535 -16.73 0.50 -16.26
CA MET A 535 -16.19 1.71 -15.65
C MET A 535 -15.57 1.52 -14.28
N PRO A 536 -16.10 0.69 -13.37
CA PRO A 536 -15.47 0.45 -12.06
C PRO A 536 -14.02 -0.06 -12.15
N PHE A 537 -13.68 -0.71 -13.26
CA PHE A 537 -12.33 -1.23 -13.50
C PHE A 537 -11.44 -0.25 -14.28
N MET A 538 -12.04 0.65 -15.08
CA MET A 538 -11.30 1.63 -15.88
C MET A 538 -11.06 2.95 -15.14
N PHE A 539 -11.97 3.32 -14.26
CA PHE A 539 -11.90 4.48 -13.37
C PHE A 539 -11.93 3.95 -11.96
N LYS A 540 -10.90 4.29 -11.19
CA LYS A 540 -10.69 3.82 -9.82
C LYS A 540 -11.76 4.45 -8.92
N LEU A 541 -12.93 3.83 -8.85
CA LEU A 541 -14.08 4.24 -8.03
C LEU A 541 -14.05 3.58 -6.65
#